data_AF-A0AAV4Y9T5-F1
#
_entry.id   AF-A0AAV4Y9T5-F1
#
_cell.length_a   1.000
_cell.length_b   1.000
_cell.length_c   1.000
_cell.angle_alpha   90.00
_cell.angle_beta   90.00
_cell.angle_gamma   90.00
#
_symmetry.space_group_name_H-M   'P 1'
#
loop_
_entity.id
_entity.type
_entity.pdbx_description
1 polymer ?
#
loop_
_entity_poly.entity_id
_entity_poly.type
_entity_poly.pdbx_seq_one_letter_code
_entity_poly.pdbx_strand_id
1 'polypeptide(L)'
;METFCKSDVRNFFKQKFTFEPEKDWKLPSDNLIFKYPLWVFPTLQESKTRLNTTKSLLDDKGEEWRIHTFKSLHLCEAPGAFISALNCYLCNYHPRIHWEWKANTLNPYYEDLNIKTVISDDRLIFPTLEHWYFGKDNIGDIRNPNYPKNLQEHIGSKGAFHLVTADGSIDCTDDPSEQEKDSF
;
A
#
# COMPACT_ATOMS: atom_id res chain seq x y z
N MET A 1 -1.72 -14.30 -3.14
CA MET A 1 -0.37 -13.99 -2.61
C MET A 1 -0.40 -14.02 -1.09
N GLU A 2 0.20 -15.04 -0.49
CA GLU A 2 0.40 -15.09 0.96
C GLU A 2 1.44 -14.04 1.38
N THR A 3 1.02 -13.22 2.33
CA THR A 3 1.72 -12.02 2.82
C THR A 3 3.08 -12.33 3.45
N PHE A 4 4.16 -11.88 2.80
CA PHE A 4 5.55 -12.00 3.25
C PHE A 4 5.96 -11.04 4.39
N CYS A 5 5.02 -10.30 4.98
CA CYS A 5 5.34 -9.29 6.00
C CYS A 5 4.22 -9.21 7.05
N LYS A 6 3.99 -10.28 7.80
CA LYS A 6 3.06 -10.26 8.95
C LYS A 6 3.69 -10.61 10.29
N SER A 7 4.83 -11.29 10.33
CA SER A 7 5.46 -11.71 11.59
C SER A 7 6.35 -10.63 12.19
N ASP A 8 7.22 -10.01 11.39
CA ASP A 8 8.44 -9.40 11.95
C ASP A 8 8.21 -7.96 12.46
N VAL A 9 7.41 -7.15 11.76
CA VAL A 9 7.10 -5.77 12.18
C VAL A 9 6.15 -5.73 13.38
N ARG A 10 5.22 -6.69 13.49
CA ARG A 10 4.33 -6.80 14.67
C ARG A 10 5.10 -7.05 15.96
N ASN A 11 6.29 -7.65 15.89
CA ASN A 11 7.09 -7.91 17.08
C ASN A 11 7.69 -6.63 17.68
N PHE A 12 8.00 -5.62 16.87
CA PHE A 12 8.49 -4.32 17.36
C PHE A 12 7.43 -3.53 18.15
N PHE A 13 6.15 -3.66 17.78
CA PHE A 13 5.03 -2.97 18.46
C PHE A 13 4.30 -3.83 19.51
N LYS A 14 4.79 -5.05 19.77
CA LYS A 14 4.28 -5.97 20.79
C LYS A 14 5.02 -5.88 22.12
N GLN A 15 5.76 -4.80 22.40
CA GLN A 15 6.30 -4.57 23.75
C GLN A 15 5.16 -4.33 24.75
N LYS A 16 4.55 -5.42 25.20
CA LYS A 16 3.72 -5.46 26.39
C LYS A 16 4.67 -5.68 27.56
N PHE A 17 4.92 -4.61 28.29
CA PHE A 17 5.58 -4.72 29.60
C PHE A 17 4.60 -5.41 30.54
N THR A 18 4.93 -6.64 30.92
CA THR A 18 4.19 -7.36 31.96
C THR A 18 4.95 -7.08 33.24
N PHE A 19 4.39 -6.22 34.08
CA PHE A 19 4.96 -5.96 35.39
C PHE A 19 4.51 -7.08 36.31
N GLU A 20 5.46 -7.81 36.90
CA GLU A 20 5.11 -8.69 38.00
C GLU A 20 4.80 -7.80 39.22
N PRO A 21 3.56 -7.80 39.72
CA PRO A 21 3.25 -7.08 40.93
C PRO A 21 4.14 -7.62 42.06
N GLU A 22 4.74 -6.73 42.85
CA GLU A 22 5.42 -7.13 44.09
C GLU A 22 4.47 -8.02 44.92
N LYS A 23 4.99 -9.04 45.60
CA LYS A 23 4.18 -10.03 46.35
C LYS A 23 3.19 -9.42 47.35
N ASP A 24 3.47 -8.20 47.80
CA ASP A 24 2.65 -7.45 48.76
C ASP A 24 1.83 -6.33 48.12
N TRP A 25 1.90 -6.14 46.80
CA TRP A 25 1.12 -5.14 46.09
C TRP A 25 -0.36 -5.54 46.10
N LYS A 26 -1.17 -4.68 46.72
CA LYS A 26 -2.63 -4.77 46.71
C LYS A 26 -3.18 -3.51 46.08
N LEU A 27 -4.24 -3.67 45.28
CA LEU A 27 -5.00 -2.52 44.79
C LEU A 27 -5.43 -1.70 46.03
N PRO A 28 -5.13 -0.39 46.07
CA PRO A 28 -5.59 0.44 47.18
C PRO A 28 -7.12 0.34 47.26
N SER A 29 -7.68 0.37 48.48
CA SER A 29 -9.14 0.32 48.63
C SER A 29 -9.78 1.53 47.92
N ASP A 30 -11.00 1.35 47.39
CA ASP A 30 -11.71 2.38 46.63
C ASP A 30 -11.79 3.73 47.39
N ASN A 31 -11.86 3.66 48.72
CA ASN A 31 -11.86 4.79 49.65
C ASN A 31 -10.55 5.62 49.65
N LEU A 32 -9.44 5.05 49.16
CA LEU A 32 -8.14 5.72 49.07
C LEU A 32 -7.90 6.35 47.69
N ILE A 33 -8.48 5.78 46.63
CA ILE A 33 -8.25 6.17 45.23
C ILE A 33 -9.15 7.34 44.84
N PHE A 34 -10.43 7.30 45.24
CA PHE A 34 -11.42 8.31 44.88
C PHE A 34 -11.72 9.25 46.06
N LYS A 35 -10.70 10.01 46.48
CA LYS A 35 -10.82 10.97 47.60
C LYS A 35 -11.69 12.19 47.29
N TYR A 36 -11.88 12.48 46.01
CA TYR A 36 -12.57 13.66 45.54
C TYR A 36 -13.79 13.28 44.71
N PRO A 37 -14.87 14.09 44.77
CA PRO A 37 -15.99 13.92 43.87
C PRO A 37 -15.50 14.02 42.42
N LEU A 38 -16.18 13.28 41.55
CA LEU A 38 -15.85 13.17 40.14
C LEU A 38 -15.72 14.57 39.53
N TRP A 39 -14.52 14.92 39.07
CA TRP A 39 -14.29 16.23 38.46
C TRP A 39 -14.82 16.22 37.03
N VAL A 40 -15.99 16.82 36.85
CA VAL A 40 -16.70 16.85 35.57
C VAL A 40 -16.58 18.23 34.94
N PHE A 41 -16.00 18.27 33.74
CA PHE A 41 -16.04 19.46 32.89
C PHE A 41 -17.23 19.35 31.93
N PRO A 42 -18.25 20.21 32.05
CA PRO A 42 -19.45 20.13 31.20
C PRO A 42 -19.11 20.16 29.71
N THR A 43 -18.15 20.99 29.30
CA THR A 43 -17.69 21.13 27.92
C THR A 43 -17.05 19.85 27.36
N LEU A 44 -16.28 19.13 28.19
CA LEU A 44 -15.67 17.85 27.78
C LEU A 44 -16.72 16.73 27.73
N GLN A 45 -17.71 16.73 28.62
CA GLN A 45 -18.83 15.77 28.55
C GLN A 45 -19.67 16.00 27.30
N GLU A 46 -19.94 17.25 26.96
CA GLU A 46 -20.63 17.60 25.72
C GLU A 46 -19.83 17.15 24.49
N SER A 47 -18.52 17.40 24.47
CA SER A 47 -17.62 16.98 23.38
C SER A 47 -17.58 15.45 23.24
N LYS A 48 -17.47 14.72 24.36
CA LYS A 48 -17.52 13.26 24.40
C LYS A 48 -18.86 12.74 23.85
N THR A 49 -19.96 13.36 24.27
CA THR A 49 -21.31 12.97 23.85
C THR A 49 -21.46 13.16 22.35
N ARG A 50 -21.12 14.35 21.83
CA ARG A 50 -21.15 14.63 20.39
C ARG A 50 -20.32 13.63 19.58
N LEU A 51 -19.09 13.36 20.01
CA LEU A 51 -18.20 12.41 19.32
C LEU A 51 -18.80 11.01 19.28
N ASN A 52 -19.35 10.55 20.41
CA ASN A 52 -19.97 9.23 20.52
C ASN A 52 -21.26 9.12 19.71
N THR A 53 -22.11 10.16 19.71
CA THR A 53 -23.33 10.20 18.90
C THR A 53 -22.98 10.10 17.42
N THR A 54 -22.01 10.88 16.93
CA THR A 54 -21.56 10.81 15.54
C THR A 54 -20.94 9.46 15.20
N LYS A 55 -20.13 8.89 16.10
CA LYS A 55 -19.57 7.55 15.91
C LYS A 55 -20.67 6.48 15.82
N SER A 56 -21.71 6.61 16.62
CA SER A 56 -22.80 5.63 16.66
C SER A 56 -23.64 5.61 15.38
N LEU A 57 -23.64 6.69 14.60
CA LEU A 57 -24.23 6.72 13.25
C LEU A 57 -23.56 5.76 12.26
N LEU A 58 -22.41 5.19 12.62
CA LEU A 58 -21.66 4.23 11.80
C LEU A 58 -21.69 2.81 12.39
N ASP A 59 -22.43 2.59 13.48
CA ASP A 59 -22.50 1.28 14.15
C ASP A 59 -23.26 0.23 13.32
N ASP A 60 -24.19 0.67 12.46
CA ASP A 60 -24.93 -0.20 11.51
C ASP A 60 -24.07 -0.62 10.32
N LYS A 61 -22.94 0.06 10.11
CA LYS A 61 -22.04 -0.25 9.02
C LYS A 61 -21.10 -1.38 9.48
N GLY A 62 -21.16 -2.53 8.80
CA GLY A 62 -20.28 -3.70 9.05
C GLY A 62 -18.90 -3.56 8.40
N GLU A 63 -17.86 -4.26 8.89
CA GLU A 63 -16.43 -4.04 8.58
C GLU A 63 -16.08 -3.70 7.12
N GLU A 64 -16.83 -4.19 6.13
CA GLU A 64 -16.73 -3.80 4.72
C GLU A 64 -16.80 -2.28 4.45
N TRP A 65 -17.60 -1.50 5.18
CA TRP A 65 -17.64 -0.03 5.00
C TRP A 65 -16.32 0.65 5.36
N ARG A 66 -15.49 -0.02 6.17
CA ARG A 66 -14.21 0.49 6.65
C ARG A 66 -13.09 0.16 5.68
N ILE A 67 -13.33 -0.77 4.75
CA ILE A 67 -12.39 -1.18 3.72
C ILE A 67 -12.43 -0.13 2.61
N HIS A 68 -11.36 0.64 2.49
CA HIS A 68 -11.22 1.61 1.42
C HIS A 68 -10.43 0.97 0.28
N THR A 69 -10.99 0.95 -0.93
CA THR A 69 -10.26 0.48 -2.10
C THR A 69 -9.37 1.59 -2.62
N PHE A 70 -8.05 1.35 -2.61
CA PHE A 70 -7.06 2.21 -3.24
C PHE A 70 -6.59 1.58 -4.54
N LYS A 71 -6.56 2.37 -5.61
CA LYS A 71 -6.20 1.93 -6.96
C LYS A 71 -4.98 2.68 -7.46
N SER A 72 -3.93 1.96 -7.87
CA SER A 72 -2.74 2.58 -8.45
C SER A 72 -2.34 1.99 -9.80
N LEU A 73 -1.76 2.83 -10.65
CA LEU A 73 -1.12 2.44 -11.90
C LEU A 73 0.37 2.78 -11.84
N HIS A 74 1.22 1.82 -12.19
CA HIS A 74 2.67 1.97 -12.17
C HIS A 74 3.24 1.77 -13.57
N LEU A 75 3.69 2.85 -14.20
CA LEU A 75 4.48 2.82 -15.43
C LEU A 75 5.94 2.81 -15.01
N CYS A 76 6.51 1.62 -14.82
CA CYS A 76 7.77 1.47 -14.10
C CYS A 76 8.84 0.71 -14.89
N GLU A 77 10.07 1.04 -14.61
CA GLU A 77 11.23 0.20 -14.88
C GLU A 77 11.13 -1.05 -14.00
N ALA A 78 11.29 -2.22 -14.63
CA ALA A 78 11.40 -3.47 -13.89
C ALA A 78 12.61 -3.37 -12.93
N PRO A 79 12.58 -3.95 -11.73
CA PRO A 79 11.63 -4.94 -11.22
C PRO A 79 10.42 -4.36 -10.46
N GLY A 80 10.19 -3.04 -10.47
CA GLY A 80 9.06 -2.42 -9.75
C GLY A 80 9.36 -2.11 -8.27
N ALA A 81 10.48 -1.45 -7.99
CA ALA A 81 10.88 -1.06 -6.63
C ALA A 81 9.82 -0.19 -5.93
N PHE A 82 9.21 0.75 -6.65
CA PHE A 82 8.15 1.60 -6.12
C PHE A 82 6.92 0.80 -5.67
N ILE A 83 6.52 -0.22 -6.46
CA ILE A 83 5.40 -1.11 -6.13
C ILE A 83 5.69 -1.82 -4.80
N SER A 84 6.91 -2.33 -4.63
CA SER A 84 7.35 -2.99 -3.40
C SER A 84 7.36 -2.03 -2.20
N ALA A 85 7.84 -0.80 -2.38
CA ALA A 85 7.85 0.22 -1.33
C ALA A 85 6.42 0.63 -0.93
N LEU A 86 5.54 0.85 -1.89
CA LEU A 86 4.13 1.20 -1.66
C LEU A 86 3.38 0.04 -0.96
N ASN A 87 3.63 -1.20 -1.38
CA ASN A 87 3.09 -2.37 -0.70
C ASN A 87 3.48 -2.40 0.78
N CYS A 88 4.77 -2.18 1.07
CA CYS A 88 5.30 -2.16 2.42
C CYS A 88 4.66 -1.03 3.25
N TYR A 89 4.54 0.17 2.67
CA TYR A 89 3.90 1.32 3.29
C TYR A 89 2.43 1.05 3.64
N LEU A 90 1.63 0.54 2.68
CA LEU A 90 0.22 0.24 2.88
C LEU A 90 0.02 -0.88 3.91
N CYS A 91 0.83 -1.94 3.85
CA CYS A 91 0.76 -3.03 4.82
C CYS A 91 1.07 -2.58 6.26
N ASN A 92 2.02 -1.66 6.42
CA ASN A 92 2.47 -1.20 7.74
C ASN A 92 1.58 -0.13 8.34
N TYR A 93 1.16 0.86 7.55
CA TYR A 93 0.48 2.06 8.05
C TYR A 93 -1.02 2.08 7.75
N HIS A 94 -1.48 1.31 6.75
CA HIS A 94 -2.87 1.32 6.28
C HIS A 94 -3.44 -0.09 6.03
N PRO A 95 -3.46 -0.99 7.03
CA PRO A 95 -3.87 -2.40 6.84
C PRO A 95 -5.36 -2.60 6.48
N ARG A 96 -6.16 -1.54 6.54
CA ARG A 96 -7.58 -1.54 6.16
C ARG A 96 -7.83 -1.13 4.71
N ILE A 97 -6.79 -0.73 3.99
CA ILE A 97 -6.88 -0.40 2.57
C ILE A 97 -6.81 -1.68 1.76
N HIS A 98 -7.81 -1.92 0.91
CA HIS A 98 -7.72 -2.92 -0.13
C HIS A 98 -7.02 -2.31 -1.33
N TRP A 99 -5.83 -2.82 -1.65
CA TRP A 99 -5.01 -2.27 -2.71
C TRP A 99 -5.18 -3.06 -4.00
N GLU A 100 -5.78 -2.42 -5.01
CA GLU A 100 -5.80 -2.90 -6.40
C GLU A 100 -4.72 -2.14 -7.17
N TRP A 101 -3.87 -2.84 -7.92
CA TRP A 101 -2.85 -2.17 -8.72
C TRP A 101 -2.69 -2.78 -10.10
N LYS A 102 -2.23 -1.95 -11.03
CA LYS A 102 -1.78 -2.37 -12.35
C LYS A 102 -0.39 -1.80 -12.59
N ALA A 103 0.44 -2.56 -13.30
CA ALA A 103 1.77 -2.11 -13.67
C ALA A 103 2.07 -2.39 -15.14
N ASN A 104 3.05 -1.68 -15.66
CA ASN A 104 3.61 -1.87 -16.98
C ASN A 104 5.12 -1.69 -16.90
N THR A 105 5.82 -2.45 -17.74
CA THR A 105 7.25 -2.37 -18.00
C THR A 105 7.51 -3.05 -19.35
N LEU A 106 8.74 -3.01 -19.87
CA LEU A 106 9.13 -3.84 -21.00
C LEU A 106 9.04 -5.31 -20.62
N ASN A 107 8.37 -6.11 -21.44
CA ASN A 107 8.07 -7.51 -21.11
C ASN A 107 9.35 -8.38 -21.14
N PRO A 108 9.84 -8.90 -19.99
CA PRO A 108 11.03 -9.74 -19.95
C PRO A 108 10.87 -11.09 -20.66
N TYR A 109 9.64 -11.47 -21.01
CA TYR A 109 9.32 -12.73 -21.69
C TYR A 109 9.06 -12.59 -23.19
N TYR A 110 9.27 -11.40 -23.77
CA TYR A 110 9.07 -11.20 -25.21
C TYR A 110 10.33 -11.56 -26.00
N GLU A 111 10.20 -12.53 -26.92
CA GLU A 111 11.34 -13.16 -27.61
C GLU A 111 12.17 -12.20 -28.47
N ASP A 112 11.54 -11.17 -29.05
CA ASP A 112 12.20 -10.22 -29.96
C ASP A 112 12.82 -9.00 -29.25
N LEU A 113 12.73 -8.90 -27.91
CA LEU A 113 13.35 -7.81 -27.18
C LEU A 113 14.84 -8.06 -26.95
N ASN A 114 15.64 -7.01 -27.08
CA ASN A 114 17.07 -7.09 -26.79
C ASN A 114 17.26 -7.26 -25.28
N ILE A 115 17.94 -8.33 -24.87
CA ILE A 115 18.22 -8.66 -23.46
C ILE A 115 18.93 -7.49 -22.74
N LYS A 116 19.70 -6.66 -23.47
CA LYS A 116 20.35 -5.46 -22.93
C LYS A 116 19.41 -4.30 -22.58
N THR A 117 18.16 -4.36 -23.03
CA THR A 117 17.17 -3.29 -22.83
C THR A 117 16.14 -3.65 -21.78
N VAL A 118 16.11 -4.92 -21.34
CA VAL A 118 15.09 -5.44 -20.43
C VAL A 118 15.76 -5.97 -19.18
N ILE A 119 15.40 -5.36 -18.06
CA ILE A 119 15.85 -5.83 -16.76
C ILE A 119 15.27 -7.23 -16.51
N SER A 120 16.17 -8.20 -16.38
CA SER A 120 15.82 -9.63 -16.28
C SER A 120 15.31 -10.06 -14.89
N ASP A 121 15.21 -9.12 -13.94
CA ASP A 121 14.71 -9.41 -12.59
C ASP A 121 13.18 -9.53 -12.58
N ASP A 122 12.71 -10.77 -12.64
CA ASP A 122 11.30 -11.12 -12.73
C ASP A 122 10.66 -11.51 -11.38
N ARG A 123 11.39 -11.36 -10.26
CA ARG A 123 10.96 -11.86 -8.94
C ARG A 123 9.63 -11.26 -8.47
N LEU A 124 9.35 -10.02 -8.85
CA LEU A 124 8.04 -9.40 -8.64
C LEU A 124 7.08 -9.73 -9.79
N ILE A 125 7.56 -9.68 -11.03
CA ILE A 125 6.72 -9.80 -12.23
C ILE A 125 6.07 -11.19 -12.29
N PHE A 126 6.86 -12.27 -12.25
CA PHE A 126 6.42 -13.65 -12.38
C PHE A 126 5.24 -14.02 -11.46
N PRO A 127 5.35 -13.87 -10.12
CA PRO A 127 4.25 -14.23 -9.21
C PRO A 127 3.05 -13.28 -9.28
N THR A 128 3.18 -12.13 -9.95
CA THR A 128 2.14 -11.09 -9.99
C THR A 128 1.64 -10.78 -11.40
N LEU A 129 1.90 -11.64 -12.40
CA LEU A 129 1.62 -11.42 -13.83
C LEU A 129 0.23 -10.83 -14.12
N GLU A 130 -0.80 -11.22 -13.38
CA GLU A 130 -2.17 -10.71 -13.54
C GLU A 130 -2.31 -9.19 -13.33
N HIS A 131 -1.37 -8.57 -12.62
CA HIS A 131 -1.30 -7.13 -12.36
C HIS A 131 -0.53 -6.40 -13.47
N TRP A 132 0.23 -7.11 -14.31
CA TRP A 132 1.05 -6.52 -15.36
C TRP A 132 0.29 -6.44 -16.69
N TYR A 133 0.40 -5.30 -17.35
CA TYR A 133 -0.17 -5.05 -18.66
C TYR A 133 0.92 -4.60 -19.63
N PHE A 134 1.26 -5.48 -20.57
CA PHE A 134 2.31 -5.25 -21.57
C PHE A 134 1.78 -4.68 -22.89
N GLY A 135 0.54 -4.18 -22.94
CA GLY A 135 -0.08 -3.78 -24.20
C GLY A 135 -0.61 -4.95 -25.03
N LYS A 136 -1.30 -4.65 -26.14
CA LYS A 136 -1.84 -5.67 -27.06
C LYS A 136 -0.77 -6.38 -27.88
N ASP A 137 0.35 -5.69 -28.13
CA ASP A 137 1.55 -6.21 -28.78
C ASP A 137 2.40 -7.07 -27.83
N ASN A 138 2.09 -7.04 -26.52
CA ASN A 138 2.77 -7.77 -25.46
C ASN A 138 4.24 -7.35 -25.25
N ILE A 139 4.63 -6.19 -25.79
CA ILE A 139 6.01 -5.66 -25.72
C ILE A 139 6.20 -4.87 -24.42
N GLY A 140 5.18 -4.11 -24.02
CA GLY A 140 5.23 -3.25 -22.85
C GLY A 140 5.80 -1.86 -23.10
N ASP A 141 6.04 -1.47 -24.36
CA ASP A 141 6.53 -0.14 -24.72
C ASP A 141 5.41 0.92 -24.65
N ILE A 142 5.52 1.82 -23.68
CA ILE A 142 4.56 2.91 -23.46
C ILE A 142 4.63 4.02 -24.51
N ARG A 143 5.71 4.08 -25.31
CA ARG A 143 5.83 5.05 -26.42
C ARG A 143 4.91 4.72 -27.57
N ASN A 144 4.39 3.49 -27.64
CA ASN A 144 3.44 3.12 -28.66
C ASN A 144 2.21 4.03 -28.54
N PRO A 145 1.86 4.83 -29.58
CA PRO A 145 0.74 5.77 -29.50
C PRO A 145 -0.62 5.08 -29.27
N ASN A 146 -0.70 3.76 -29.54
CA ASN A 146 -1.88 2.96 -29.24
C ASN A 146 -1.95 2.51 -27.79
N TYR A 147 -0.85 2.57 -27.03
CA TYR A 147 -0.77 2.08 -25.65
C TYR A 147 -1.81 2.75 -24.72
N PRO A 148 -1.97 4.08 -24.69
CA PRO A 148 -2.97 4.71 -23.82
C PRO A 148 -4.40 4.28 -24.14
N LYS A 149 -4.73 4.13 -25.43
CA LYS A 149 -6.05 3.66 -25.88
C LYS A 149 -6.28 2.20 -25.49
N ASN A 150 -5.29 1.35 -25.72
CA ASN A 150 -5.33 -0.07 -25.35
C ASN A 150 -5.46 -0.26 -23.83
N LEU A 151 -4.76 0.57 -23.05
CA LEU A 151 -4.84 0.58 -21.60
C LEU A 151 -6.24 1.00 -21.12
N GLN A 152 -6.83 2.05 -21.70
CA GLN A 152 -8.21 2.45 -21.40
C GLN A 152 -9.22 1.34 -21.71
N GLU A 153 -9.09 0.67 -22.86
CA GLU A 153 -9.94 -0.46 -23.23
C GLU A 153 -9.77 -1.65 -22.26
N HIS A 154 -8.54 -1.93 -21.80
CA HIS A 154 -8.24 -3.02 -20.86
C HIS A 154 -8.80 -2.76 -19.45
N ILE A 155 -8.68 -1.53 -18.96
CA ILE A 155 -9.21 -1.15 -17.63
C ILE A 155 -10.74 -1.07 -17.68
N GLY A 156 -11.31 -0.70 -18.84
CA GLY A 156 -12.75 -0.57 -19.04
C GLY A 156 -13.37 0.48 -18.13
N SER A 157 -14.64 0.28 -17.75
CA SER A 157 -15.39 1.19 -16.88
C SER A 157 -15.05 1.06 -15.38
N LYS A 158 -13.97 0.36 -15.00
CA LYS A 158 -13.63 0.01 -13.61
C LYS A 158 -13.16 1.18 -12.71
N GLY A 159 -13.38 2.41 -13.15
CA GLY A 159 -13.05 3.65 -12.43
C GLY A 159 -11.62 4.12 -12.68
N ALA A 160 -11.37 5.38 -12.32
CA ALA A 160 -10.04 6.00 -12.42
C ALA A 160 -9.07 5.45 -11.36
N PHE A 161 -7.77 5.59 -11.62
CA PHE A 161 -6.74 5.35 -10.61
C PHE A 161 -6.64 6.55 -9.65
N HIS A 162 -6.35 6.27 -8.39
CA HIS A 162 -6.10 7.28 -7.37
C HIS A 162 -4.67 7.79 -7.41
N LEU A 163 -3.74 6.94 -7.85
CA LEU A 163 -2.32 7.24 -7.99
C LEU A 163 -1.80 6.66 -9.31
N VAL A 164 -1.08 7.49 -10.06
CA VAL A 164 -0.31 7.03 -11.22
C VAL A 164 1.14 7.40 -10.95
N THR A 165 2.04 6.42 -11.03
CA THR A 165 3.49 6.66 -10.94
C THR A 165 4.13 6.34 -12.27
N ALA A 166 5.03 7.20 -12.71
CA ALA A 166 5.88 6.96 -13.87
C ALA A 166 7.33 7.01 -13.38
N ASP A 167 7.98 5.86 -13.39
CA ASP A 167 9.37 5.63 -12.99
C ASP A 167 9.99 4.65 -13.99
N GLY A 168 9.76 4.92 -15.28
CA GLY A 168 10.27 4.13 -16.38
C GLY A 168 11.49 4.81 -16.97
N SER A 169 12.65 4.16 -16.90
CA SER A 169 13.84 4.52 -17.66
C SER A 169 14.28 3.36 -18.56
N ILE A 170 15.18 3.61 -19.49
CA ILE A 170 15.81 2.58 -20.33
C ILE A 170 17.02 2.05 -19.57
N ASP A 171 17.27 0.74 -19.65
CA ASP A 171 18.44 0.12 -19.01
C ASP A 171 19.74 0.81 -19.49
N CYS A 172 20.38 1.52 -18.56
CA CYS A 172 21.62 2.26 -18.76
C CYS A 172 22.76 1.68 -17.91
N THR A 173 22.68 0.41 -17.48
CA THR A 173 23.71 -0.23 -16.64
C THR A 173 25.12 -0.20 -17.27
N ASP A 174 25.22 -0.20 -18.61
CA ASP A 174 26.47 -0.12 -19.34
C ASP A 174 27.09 1.30 -19.33
N ASP A 175 26.28 2.37 -19.19
CA ASP A 175 26.74 3.77 -19.11
C ASP A 175 25.78 4.66 -18.29
N PRO A 176 25.96 4.76 -16.97
CA PRO A 176 25.10 5.56 -16.09
C PRO A 176 25.11 7.07 -16.41
N SER A 177 26.13 7.55 -17.12
CA SER A 177 26.26 8.96 -17.50
C SER A 177 25.24 9.37 -18.57
N GLU A 178 24.81 8.42 -19.40
CA GLU A 178 23.85 8.65 -20.49
C GLU A 178 22.40 8.48 -20.02
N GLN A 179 22.18 8.21 -18.73
CA GLN A 179 20.85 8.07 -18.15
C GLN A 179 19.94 9.25 -18.54
N GLU A 180 20.39 10.51 -18.49
CA GLU A 180 19.55 11.66 -18.89
C GLU A 180 19.41 11.87 -20.41
N LYS A 181 20.25 11.23 -21.24
CA LYS A 181 20.15 11.31 -22.70
C LYS A 181 19.26 10.21 -23.28
N ASP A 182 19.22 9.05 -22.62
CA ASP A 182 18.36 7.91 -22.95
C ASP A 182 17.09 7.85 -22.09
N SER A 183 16.98 8.68 -21.04
CA SER A 183 15.72 8.97 -20.35
C SER A 183 14.89 9.91 -21.20
N PHE A 184 13.59 9.61 -21.27
CA PHE A 184 12.59 10.27 -22.09
C PHE A 184 12.57 11.80 -22.00
#